data_AF-A0AAV0V4R4-F1
#
_entry.id   AF-A0AAV0V4R4-F1
#
_cell.length_a   1.000
_cell.length_b   1.000
_cell.length_c   1.000
_cell.angle_alpha   90.00
_cell.angle_beta   90.00
_cell.angle_gamma   90.00
#
_symmetry.space_group_name_H-M   'P 1'
#
loop_
_entity.id
_entity.type
_entity.pdbx_description
1 polymer ?
#
loop_
_entity_poly.entity_id
_entity_poly.type
_entity_poly.pdbx_seq_one_letter_code
_entity_poly.pdbx_strand_id
1 'polypeptide(L)'
;MNSLLFLYLNLIRGPQIVAARREKEEKEKRAQLEADIASGKVPGLASCKRCDAVVDRLSLPLDATPTCAACRTKEEKELHVNKMAMRIQCQMSPFLWFQAFIILLGLAVFCHRNVVSLF
;
A
#
# COMPACT_ATOMS: atom_id res chain seq x y z
N MET A 1 -4.74 -24.58 22.36
CA MET A 1 -4.58 -24.34 20.90
C MET A 1 -3.12 -24.03 20.63
N ASN A 2 -2.53 -24.62 19.58
CA ASN A 2 -1.10 -24.49 19.32
C ASN A 2 -0.79 -23.11 18.69
N SER A 3 -0.27 -22.19 19.51
CA SER A 3 -0.04 -20.78 19.15
C SER A 3 0.91 -20.61 17.96
N LEU A 4 1.89 -21.50 17.83
CA LEU A 4 2.83 -21.52 16.69
C LEU A 4 2.12 -21.80 15.37
N LEU A 5 1.12 -22.69 15.41
CA LEU A 5 0.35 -23.06 14.22
C LEU A 5 -0.59 -21.92 13.79
N PHE A 6 -1.13 -21.17 14.76
CA PHE A 6 -1.92 -19.96 14.49
C PHE A 6 -1.06 -18.85 13.84
N LEU A 7 0.16 -18.63 14.33
CA LEU A 7 1.09 -17.65 13.76
C LEU A 7 1.48 -18.04 12.33
N TYR A 8 1.81 -19.30 12.08
CA TYR A 8 2.17 -19.79 10.75
C TYR A 8 1.03 -19.64 9.74
N LEU A 9 -0.20 -20.00 10.12
CA LEU A 9 -1.36 -19.88 9.25
C LEU A 9 -1.68 -18.42 8.90
N ASN A 10 -1.53 -17.49 9.84
CA ASN A 10 -1.87 -16.08 9.61
C ASN A 10 -0.76 -15.26 8.96
N LEU A 11 0.50 -15.48 9.33
CA LEU A 11 1.62 -14.64 8.87
C LEU A 11 2.25 -15.16 7.57
N ILE A 12 2.21 -16.47 7.35
CA ILE A 12 2.92 -17.09 6.22
C ILE A 12 1.92 -17.63 5.21
N ARG A 13 1.04 -18.54 5.66
CA ARG A 13 0.17 -19.27 4.73
C ARG A 13 -0.99 -18.43 4.19
N GLY A 14 -1.63 -17.64 5.03
CA GLY A 14 -2.73 -16.75 4.65
C GLY A 14 -2.33 -15.77 3.54
N PRO A 15 -1.25 -14.98 3.72
CA PRO A 15 -0.79 -14.03 2.72
C PRO A 15 -0.44 -14.69 1.39
N GLN A 16 0.19 -15.86 1.41
CA GLN A 16 0.51 -16.61 0.18
C GLN A 16 -0.74 -17.05 -0.58
N ILE A 17 -1.77 -17.52 0.13
CA ILE A 17 -3.04 -17.91 -0.51
C ILE A 17 -3.75 -16.69 -1.11
N VAL A 18 -3.73 -15.55 -0.42
CA VAL A 18 -4.34 -14.31 -0.92
C VAL A 18 -3.59 -13.79 -2.14
N ALA A 19 -2.25 -13.79 -2.13
CA ALA A 19 -1.44 -13.40 -3.28
C ALA A 19 -1.72 -14.29 -4.50
N ALA A 20 -1.72 -15.61 -4.30
CA ALA A 20 -2.01 -16.57 -5.37
C ALA A 20 -3.44 -16.43 -5.94
N ARG A 21 -4.43 -16.05 -5.12
CA ARG A 21 -5.79 -15.74 -5.61
C ARG A 21 -5.83 -14.45 -6.41
N ARG A 22 -5.17 -13.38 -5.94
CA ARG A 22 -5.10 -12.11 -6.66
C ARG A 22 -4.45 -12.26 -8.03
N GLU A 23 -3.37 -13.02 -8.14
CA GLU A 23 -2.73 -13.27 -9.44
C GLU A 23 -3.65 -13.98 -10.43
N LYS A 24 -4.49 -14.92 -9.96
CA LYS A 24 -5.47 -15.61 -10.81
C LYS A 24 -6.58 -14.66 -11.25
N GLU A 25 -7.14 -13.90 -10.32
CA GLU A 25 -8.17 -12.89 -10.61
C GLU A 25 -7.65 -11.81 -11.57
N GLU A 26 -6.41 -11.34 -11.41
CA GLU A 26 -5.80 -10.37 -12.31
C GLU A 26 -5.60 -10.93 -13.72
N LYS A 27 -5.17 -12.20 -13.86
CA LYS A 27 -5.02 -12.86 -15.16
C LYS A 27 -6.36 -13.06 -15.86
N GLU A 28 -7.38 -13.51 -15.12
CA GLU A 28 -8.73 -13.70 -15.65
C GLU A 28 -9.33 -12.37 -16.11
N LYS A 29 -9.20 -11.32 -15.32
CA LYS A 29 -9.69 -9.99 -15.71
C LYS A 29 -8.91 -9.42 -16.92
N ARG A 30 -7.60 -9.67 -17.03
CA ARG A 30 -6.83 -9.27 -18.23
C ARG A 30 -7.32 -9.99 -19.48
N ALA A 31 -7.54 -11.30 -19.38
CA ALA A 31 -8.09 -12.08 -20.49
C ALA A 31 -9.50 -11.61 -20.87
N GLN A 32 -10.33 -11.23 -19.89
CA GLN A 32 -11.65 -10.64 -20.16
C GLN A 32 -11.54 -9.29 -20.86
N LEU A 33 -10.63 -8.40 -20.44
CA LEU A 33 -10.41 -7.12 -21.12
C LEU A 33 -9.91 -7.32 -22.56
N GLU A 34 -9.00 -8.26 -22.80
CA GLU A 34 -8.53 -8.60 -24.15
C GLU A 34 -9.67 -9.13 -25.02
N ALA A 35 -10.54 -9.99 -24.46
CA ALA A 35 -11.72 -10.50 -25.15
C ALA A 35 -12.75 -9.39 -25.45
N ASP A 36 -12.99 -8.48 -24.52
CA ASP A 36 -13.92 -7.36 -24.69
C ASP A 36 -13.42 -6.32 -25.70
N ILE A 37 -12.10 -6.15 -25.83
CA ILE A 37 -11.46 -5.34 -26.88
C ILE A 37 -11.59 -6.04 -28.24
N ALA A 38 -11.31 -7.34 -28.30
CA ALA A 38 -11.44 -8.13 -29.53
C ALA A 38 -12.88 -8.21 -30.03
N SER A 39 -13.86 -8.23 -29.11
CA SER A 39 -15.29 -8.20 -29.44
C SER A 39 -15.82 -6.79 -29.75
N GLY A 40 -14.96 -5.75 -29.72
CA GLY A 40 -15.32 -4.37 -30.03
C GLY A 40 -16.24 -3.69 -29.01
N LYS A 41 -16.41 -4.28 -27.82
CA LYS A 41 -17.30 -3.77 -26.76
C LYS A 41 -16.65 -2.60 -26.01
N VAL A 42 -15.32 -2.59 -25.97
CA VAL A 42 -14.50 -1.57 -25.32
C VAL A 42 -13.43 -1.11 -26.32
N PRO A 43 -13.27 0.20 -26.60
CA PRO A 43 -12.19 0.66 -27.45
C PRO A 43 -10.85 0.41 -26.75
N GLY A 44 -9.93 -0.29 -27.43
CA GLY A 44 -8.58 -0.59 -26.92
C GLY A 44 -7.73 0.66 -26.69
N LEU A 45 -8.06 1.75 -27.40
CA LEU A 45 -7.50 3.08 -27.21
C LEU A 45 -8.42 3.91 -26.30
N ALA A 46 -7.91 4.37 -25.17
CA ALA A 46 -8.58 5.36 -24.32
C ALA A 46 -7.93 6.73 -24.48
N SER A 47 -8.71 7.79 -24.42
CA SER A 47 -8.15 9.13 -24.22
C SER A 47 -7.75 9.30 -22.76
N CYS A 48 -6.60 9.93 -22.54
CA CYS A 48 -6.19 10.35 -21.21
C CYS A 48 -7.16 11.41 -20.68
N LYS A 49 -7.74 11.19 -19.50
CA LYS A 49 -8.71 12.13 -18.90
C LYS A 49 -8.18 13.56 -18.68
N ARG A 50 -6.84 13.73 -18.70
CA ARG A 50 -6.16 14.99 -18.32
C ARG A 50 -5.45 15.67 -19.47
N CYS A 51 -5.06 14.91 -20.48
CA CYS A 51 -4.23 15.38 -21.60
C CYS A 51 -4.85 15.05 -22.97
N ASP A 52 -6.00 14.36 -23.00
CA ASP A 52 -6.71 13.80 -24.17
C ASP A 52 -5.86 12.94 -25.12
N ALA A 53 -4.58 12.71 -24.78
CA ALA A 53 -3.68 11.87 -25.55
C ALA A 53 -4.18 10.43 -25.58
N VAL A 54 -3.94 9.76 -26.70
CA VAL A 54 -4.28 8.36 -26.90
C VAL A 54 -3.39 7.48 -26.03
N VAL A 55 -4.01 6.64 -25.21
CA VAL A 55 -3.36 5.72 -24.29
C VAL A 55 -3.92 4.32 -24.51
N ASP A 56 -3.01 3.35 -24.63
CA ASP A 56 -3.37 1.94 -24.76
C ASP A 56 -3.89 1.40 -23.43
N ARG A 57 -5.16 0.94 -23.39
CA ARG A 57 -5.79 0.43 -22.17
C ARG A 57 -5.11 -0.80 -21.60
N LEU A 58 -4.43 -1.59 -22.43
CA LEU A 58 -3.67 -2.76 -21.95
C LEU A 58 -2.45 -2.39 -21.09
N SER A 59 -1.92 -1.19 -21.29
CA SER A 59 -0.74 -0.71 -20.55
C SER A 59 -1.08 -0.20 -19.15
N LEU A 60 -2.38 -0.12 -18.80
CA LEU A 60 -2.84 0.38 -17.52
C LEU A 60 -3.32 -0.73 -16.59
N PRO A 61 -3.21 -0.51 -15.27
CA PRO A 61 -3.89 -1.34 -14.29
C PRO A 61 -5.40 -1.35 -14.58
N LEU A 62 -6.04 -2.51 -14.44
CA LEU A 62 -7.44 -2.73 -14.83
C LEU A 62 -8.44 -1.79 -14.17
N ASP A 63 -8.12 -1.30 -12.97
CA ASP A 63 -8.97 -0.39 -12.19
C ASP A 63 -8.48 1.07 -12.24
N ALA A 64 -7.44 1.37 -13.03
CA ALA A 64 -6.89 2.72 -13.11
C ALA A 64 -7.61 3.57 -14.17
N THR A 65 -7.81 4.84 -13.84
CA THR A 65 -8.24 5.83 -14.83
C THR A 65 -7.20 5.92 -15.96
N PRO A 66 -7.63 6.03 -17.24
CA PRO A 66 -6.71 6.19 -18.35
C PRO A 66 -5.95 7.51 -18.19
N THR A 67 -4.71 7.42 -17.74
CA THR A 67 -3.78 8.54 -17.60
C THR A 67 -2.51 8.28 -18.40
N CYS A 68 -2.09 9.28 -19.16
CA CYS A 68 -0.86 9.23 -19.95
C CYS A 68 0.38 9.13 -19.03
N ALA A 69 1.45 8.45 -19.46
CA ALA A 69 2.66 8.26 -18.65
C ALA A 69 3.27 9.58 -18.15
N ALA A 70 3.15 10.64 -18.96
CA ALA A 70 3.57 12.00 -18.59
C ALA A 70 2.71 12.61 -17.46
N CYS A 71 1.40 12.30 -17.40
CA CYS A 71 0.55 12.73 -16.29
C CYS A 71 0.81 11.90 -15.02
N ARG A 72 1.04 10.60 -15.18
CA ARG A 72 1.36 9.71 -14.05
C ARG A 72 2.65 10.10 -13.34
N THR A 73 3.70 10.44 -14.09
CA THR A 73 4.97 10.90 -13.49
C THR A 73 4.85 12.25 -12.77
N LYS A 74 3.94 13.12 -13.21
CA LYS A 74 3.63 14.38 -12.48
C LYS A 74 2.88 14.09 -11.18
N GLU A 75 1.87 13.23 -11.23
CA GLU A 75 1.11 12.81 -10.04
C GLU A 75 1.99 12.09 -9.02
N GLU A 76 2.90 11.22 -9.46
CA GLU A 76 3.84 10.52 -8.57
C GLU A 76 4.79 11.50 -7.88
N LYS A 77 5.26 12.54 -8.59
CA LYS A 77 6.07 13.62 -8.00
C LYS A 77 5.27 14.44 -6.99
N GLU A 78 4.04 14.82 -7.32
CA GLU A 78 3.15 15.55 -6.41
C GLU A 78 2.82 14.72 -5.16
N LEU A 79 2.51 13.43 -5.32
CA LEU A 79 2.26 12.51 -4.22
C LEU A 79 3.51 12.33 -3.34
N HIS A 80 4.70 12.26 -3.94
CA HIS A 80 5.95 12.13 -3.22
C HIS A 80 6.25 13.39 -2.39
N VAL A 81 6.07 14.58 -2.98
CA VAL A 81 6.19 15.86 -2.27
C VAL A 81 5.17 15.96 -1.14
N ASN A 82 3.91 15.57 -1.39
CA ASN A 82 2.86 15.61 -0.39
C ASN A 82 3.12 14.61 0.76
N LYS A 83 3.62 13.40 0.47
CA LYS A 83 4.08 12.44 1.48
C LYS A 83 5.24 12.98 2.31
N MET A 84 6.18 13.70 1.69
CA MET A 84 7.28 14.34 2.43
C MET A 84 6.76 15.48 3.31
N ALA A 85 5.86 16.32 2.81
CA ALA A 85 5.22 17.39 3.58
C ALA A 85 4.42 16.84 4.76
N MET A 86 3.67 15.75 4.57
CA MET A 86 2.93 15.07 5.65
C MET A 86 3.88 14.49 6.71
N ARG A 87 5.03 13.95 6.29
CA ARG A 87 6.05 13.44 7.23
C ARG A 87 6.66 14.56 8.07
N ILE A 88 6.81 15.75 7.50
CA ILE A 88 7.28 16.95 8.21
C ILE A 88 6.19 17.49 9.15
N GLN A 89 4.92 17.46 8.75
CA GLN A 89 3.78 17.82 9.62
C GLN A 89 3.54 16.80 10.75
N CYS A 90 3.99 15.56 10.60
CA CYS A 90 4.12 14.59 11.69
C CYS A 90 5.32 14.88 12.60
N GLN A 91 5.79 16.13 12.71
CA GLN A 91 6.44 16.55 13.95
C GLN A 91 5.40 16.44 15.06
N MET A 92 5.48 15.33 15.81
CA MET A 92 4.70 15.09 17.02
C MET A 92 4.69 16.37 17.86
N SER A 93 3.51 16.78 18.33
CA SER A 93 3.40 17.93 19.21
C SER A 93 4.38 17.77 20.38
N PRO A 94 5.04 18.84 20.84
CA PRO A 94 6.05 18.75 21.90
C PRO A 94 5.52 18.05 23.17
N PHE A 95 4.21 18.11 23.39
CA PHE A 95 3.50 17.37 24.43
C PHE A 95 3.58 15.84 24.28
N LEU A 96 3.34 15.30 23.08
CA LEU A 96 3.41 13.86 22.82
C LEU A 96 4.83 13.32 23.02
N TRP A 97 5.83 14.12 22.66
CA TRP A 97 7.23 13.77 22.88
C TRP A 97 7.57 13.70 24.37
N PHE A 98 7.09 14.67 25.16
CA PHE A 98 7.27 14.69 26.61
C PHE A 98 6.56 13.51 27.29
N GLN A 99 5.35 13.18 26.85
CA GLN A 99 4.58 12.03 27.37
C GLN A 99 5.28 10.70 27.07
N ALA A 100 5.79 10.51 25.84
CA ALA A 100 6.56 9.32 25.48
C ALA A 100 7.84 9.19 26.33
N PHE A 101 8.53 10.30 26.60
CA PHE A 101 9.73 10.33 27.43
C PHE A 101 9.46 9.92 28.88
N ILE A 102 8.36 10.41 29.49
CA ILE A 102 7.96 10.02 30.84
C ILE A 102 7.60 8.53 30.89
N ILE A 103 6.88 8.01 29.90
CA ILE A 103 6.51 6.59 29.83
C ILE A 103 7.78 5.72 29.74
N LEU A 104 8.77 6.12 28.91
CA LEU A 104 10.05 5.45 28.79
C LEU A 104 10.85 5.47 30.10
N LEU A 105 10.90 6.60 30.81
CA LEU A 105 11.53 6.68 32.14
C LEU A 105 10.84 5.78 33.16
N GLY A 106 9.51 5.77 33.18
CA GLY A 106 8.73 4.89 34.05
C GLY A 106 9.00 3.41 33.77
N LEU A 107 9.06 3.03 32.50
CA LEU A 107 9.44 1.68 32.07
C LEU A 107 10.88 1.33 32.45
N ALA A 108 11.84 2.25 32.28
CA ALA A 108 13.23 2.03 32.64
C ALA A 108 13.38 1.80 34.16
N VAL A 109 12.71 2.60 34.99
CA VAL A 109 12.69 2.43 36.44
C VAL A 109 11.97 1.13 36.83
N PHE A 110 10.86 0.80 36.17
CA PHE A 110 10.14 -0.44 36.41
C PHE A 110 10.99 -1.67 36.09
N CYS A 111 11.70 -1.66 34.95
CA CYS A 111 12.64 -2.71 34.57
C CYS A 111 13.84 -2.76 35.53
N HIS A 112 14.43 -1.63 35.89
CA HIS A 112 15.52 -1.61 36.87
C HIS A 112 15.07 -2.19 38.22
N ARG A 113 13.90 -1.80 38.72
CA ARG A 113 13.43 -2.23 40.03
C ARG A 113 12.92 -3.67 40.06
N ASN A 114 12.28 -4.14 38.99
CA ASN A 114 11.66 -5.48 38.97
C ASN A 114 12.50 -6.53 38.24
N VAL A 115 13.34 -6.16 37.28
CA VAL A 115 14.16 -7.11 36.50
C VAL A 115 15.58 -7.18 37.08
N VAL A 116 16.20 -6.06 37.44
CA VAL A 116 17.56 -6.07 38.04
C VAL A 116 17.53 -6.53 39.51
N SER A 117 16.45 -6.30 40.25
CA SER A 117 16.30 -6.85 41.61
C SER A 117 16.00 -8.36 41.64
N LEU A 118 15.80 -8.99 40.48
CA LEU A 118 15.50 -10.42 40.30
C LEU A 118 16.71 -11.22 39.79
N PHE A 119 17.84 -10.55 39.48
CA PHE A 119 19.17 -11.12 39.22
C PHE A 119 20.12 -10.77 40.36
#